data_AF-A0A1H9NX51-F1
#
_entry.id   AF-A0A1H9NX51-F1
#
_cell.length_a   1.000
_cell.length_b   1.000
_cell.length_c   1.000
_cell.angle_alpha   90.00
_cell.angle_beta   90.00
_cell.angle_gamma   90.00
#
_symmetry.space_group_name_H-M   'P 1'
#
loop_
_entity.id
_entity.type
_entity.pdbx_description
1 polymer ?
#
loop_
_entity_poly.entity_id
_entity_poly.type
_entity_poly.pdbx_seq_one_letter_code
_entity_poly.pdbx_strand_id
1 'polypeptide(L)'
;MLTLFRFSFSLVFVSLLFFSCDKEHTVLPVPDGSSFVKEHNQYLPKGDLSIRHAFEAEGEIPAASFFVEEGHDFRTLSFTFKGSNGSEEIYRKFNVGVSDDFSFPAKIDKAKIIYLESRIFVANLDDDSYYSFVVPIPGNADNLFPDYDYFTSVTIGTETITPDLLKVANDCL
;
A
#
# COMPACT_ATOMS: atom_id res chain seq x y z
N MET A 1 -30.85 -59.37 24.28
CA MET A 1 -30.62 -58.95 22.88
C MET A 1 -30.38 -57.43 22.92
N LEU A 2 -29.11 -57.04 23.09
CA LEU A 2 -28.61 -55.66 23.16
C LEU A 2 -28.27 -55.21 21.74
N THR A 3 -28.80 -54.10 21.24
CA THR A 3 -28.19 -53.29 20.16
C THR A 3 -28.97 -52.00 19.88
N LEU A 4 -29.07 -51.07 20.83
CA LEU A 4 -29.59 -49.71 20.56
C LEU A 4 -28.86 -48.68 21.41
N PHE A 5 -27.54 -48.56 21.25
CA PHE A 5 -26.75 -47.55 21.97
C PHE A 5 -25.46 -47.17 21.23
N ARG A 6 -25.50 -46.97 19.90
CA ARG A 6 -24.28 -46.65 19.12
C ARG A 6 -24.43 -45.64 17.97
N PHE A 7 -25.39 -44.72 18.03
CA PHE A 7 -25.53 -43.69 16.98
C PHE A 7 -25.61 -42.24 17.49
N SER A 8 -25.33 -41.96 18.76
CA SER A 8 -25.38 -40.59 19.29
C SER A 8 -24.00 -39.98 19.59
N PHE A 9 -22.90 -40.74 19.45
CA PHE A 9 -21.55 -40.24 19.75
C PHE A 9 -20.74 -39.76 18.53
N SER A 10 -21.23 -39.97 17.31
CA SER A 10 -20.51 -39.54 16.09
C SER A 10 -20.87 -38.14 15.62
N LEU A 11 -21.92 -37.50 16.15
CA LEU A 11 -22.32 -36.16 15.69
C LEU A 11 -21.56 -35.02 16.38
N VAL A 12 -21.03 -35.25 17.59
CA VAL A 12 -20.30 -34.20 18.35
C VAL A 12 -18.87 -33.99 17.84
N PHE A 13 -18.28 -35.00 17.19
CA PHE A 13 -16.90 -34.90 16.68
C PHE A 13 -16.79 -34.13 15.35
N VAL A 14 -17.89 -34.04 14.58
CA VAL A 14 -17.90 -33.30 13.30
C VAL A 14 -18.13 -31.79 13.53
N SER A 15 -18.68 -31.39 14.67
CA SER A 15 -18.89 -29.97 15.00
C SER A 15 -17.62 -29.27 15.52
N LEU A 16 -16.63 -30.02 16.02
CA LEU A 16 -15.39 -29.47 16.58
C LEU A 16 -14.31 -29.15 15.54
N LEU A 17 -14.50 -29.54 14.28
CA LEU A 17 -13.55 -29.25 13.20
C LEU A 17 -13.80 -27.92 12.47
N PHE A 18 -14.78 -27.12 12.91
CA PHE A 18 -15.02 -25.77 12.38
C PHE A 18 -14.25 -24.66 13.12
N PHE A 19 -13.36 -25.00 14.07
CA PHE A 19 -12.45 -24.07 14.75
C PHE A 19 -11.02 -24.15 14.21
N SER A 20 -10.85 -24.27 12.90
CA SER A 20 -9.51 -24.26 12.31
C SER A 20 -9.55 -23.55 10.97
N CYS A 21 -9.46 -22.23 11.02
CA CYS A 21 -8.46 -21.46 10.29
C CYS A 21 -8.70 -19.99 10.61
N ASP A 22 -8.58 -19.59 11.88
CA ASP A 22 -8.07 -18.24 12.11
C ASP A 22 -6.66 -18.30 11.55
N LYS A 23 -6.49 -17.84 10.30
CA LYS A 23 -5.17 -17.46 9.81
C LYS A 23 -4.66 -16.52 10.88
N GLU A 24 -3.68 -16.97 11.68
CA GLU A 24 -2.88 -16.05 12.47
C GLU A 24 -2.50 -14.94 11.50
N HIS A 25 -3.04 -13.75 11.75
CA HIS A 25 -2.61 -12.55 11.07
C HIS A 25 -1.19 -12.32 11.56
N THR A 26 -0.23 -13.01 10.95
CA THR A 26 1.18 -12.79 11.18
C THR A 26 1.43 -11.36 10.75
N VAL A 27 1.58 -10.48 11.74
CA VAL A 27 2.00 -9.10 11.51
C VAL A 27 3.39 -9.19 10.89
N LEU A 28 3.46 -8.89 9.59
CA LEU A 28 4.73 -8.82 8.89
C LEU A 28 5.44 -7.55 9.35
N PRO A 29 6.76 -7.59 9.60
CA PRO A 29 7.51 -6.38 9.87
C PRO A 29 7.35 -5.41 8.70
N VAL A 30 7.54 -4.11 8.89
CA VAL A 30 7.54 -3.18 7.75
C VAL A 30 8.88 -3.32 7.02
N PRO A 31 8.90 -3.49 5.69
CA PRO A 31 10.15 -3.69 4.98
C PRO A 31 11.06 -2.47 5.08
N ASP A 32 12.37 -2.72 5.05
CA ASP A 32 13.39 -1.69 4.93
C ASP A 32 13.63 -1.40 3.44
N GLY A 33 13.18 -0.22 2.99
CA GLY A 33 13.30 0.21 1.60
C GLY A 33 14.66 0.84 1.27
N SER A 34 15.48 1.13 2.27
CA SER A 34 16.60 2.06 2.16
C SER A 34 17.65 1.62 1.13
N SER A 35 17.92 0.33 1.06
CA SER A 35 18.85 -0.25 0.10
C SER A 35 18.33 -0.13 -1.34
N PHE A 36 17.04 -0.39 -1.56
CA PHE A 36 16.41 -0.24 -2.88
C PHE A 36 16.32 1.23 -3.31
N VAL A 37 15.98 2.13 -2.39
CA VAL A 37 15.97 3.57 -2.66
C VAL A 37 17.36 4.06 -3.06
N LYS A 38 18.40 3.62 -2.34
CA LYS A 38 19.79 3.97 -2.65
C LYS A 38 20.22 3.42 -4.02
N GLU A 39 19.88 2.17 -4.31
CA GLU A 39 20.19 1.54 -5.60
C GLU A 39 19.47 2.23 -6.76
N HIS A 40 18.18 2.53 -6.61
CA HIS A 40 17.38 3.22 -7.62
C HIS A 40 17.93 4.61 -7.92
N ASN A 41 18.34 5.34 -6.88
CA ASN A 41 18.86 6.70 -7.03
C ASN A 41 20.36 6.75 -7.41
N GLN A 42 21.08 5.61 -7.47
CA GLN A 42 22.54 5.61 -7.62
C GLN A 42 23.05 6.22 -8.94
N TYR A 43 22.21 6.18 -9.98
CA TYR A 43 22.53 6.69 -11.32
C TYR A 43 21.94 8.07 -11.59
N LEU A 44 21.21 8.65 -10.62
CA LEU A 44 20.64 9.98 -10.77
C LEU A 44 21.75 11.04 -10.57
N PRO A 45 21.72 12.16 -11.34
CA PRO A 45 22.65 13.24 -11.15
C PRO A 45 22.62 13.74 -9.70
N LYS A 46 23.79 13.89 -9.07
CA LYS A 46 23.87 14.47 -7.71
C LYS A 46 23.26 15.88 -7.71
N GLY A 47 22.28 16.11 -6.85
CA GLY A 47 21.62 17.40 -6.72
C GLY A 47 20.38 17.58 -7.60
N ASP A 48 20.01 16.58 -8.40
CA ASP A 48 18.63 16.48 -8.87
C ASP A 48 17.76 16.18 -7.64
N LEU A 49 16.69 16.94 -7.45
CA LEU A 49 15.68 16.73 -6.40
C LEU A 49 14.32 16.49 -7.05
N SER A 50 14.32 16.08 -8.32
CA SER A 50 13.10 15.91 -9.08
C SER A 50 12.15 14.90 -8.43
N ILE A 51 10.87 15.10 -8.72
CA ILE A 51 9.71 14.30 -8.30
C ILE A 51 9.91 12.79 -8.60
N ARG A 52 10.83 12.46 -9.50
CA ARG A 52 11.16 11.09 -9.92
C ARG A 52 12.04 10.31 -8.93
N HIS A 53 12.64 10.97 -7.95
CA HIS A 53 13.53 10.27 -7.02
C HIS A 53 12.76 9.26 -6.17
N ALA A 54 13.29 8.03 -6.13
CA ALA A 54 12.87 7.04 -5.17
C ALA A 54 13.08 7.59 -3.76
N PHE A 55 12.19 7.27 -2.84
CA PHE A 55 12.32 7.70 -1.46
C PHE A 55 11.65 6.73 -0.50
N GLU A 56 12.08 6.81 0.75
CA GLU A 56 11.45 6.16 1.89
C GLU A 56 11.25 7.23 2.96
N ALA A 57 10.04 7.31 3.51
CA ALA A 57 9.73 8.28 4.55
C ALA A 57 8.56 7.82 5.42
N GLU A 58 8.56 8.30 6.66
CA GLU A 58 7.42 8.22 7.57
C GLU A 58 6.68 9.57 7.60
N GLY A 59 5.37 9.52 7.79
CA GLY A 59 4.50 10.69 7.74
C GLY A 59 3.03 10.31 7.93
N GLU A 60 2.14 11.12 7.38
CA GLU A 60 0.69 10.91 7.42
C GLU A 60 0.06 10.97 6.02
N ILE A 61 -1.06 10.28 5.84
CA ILE A 61 -1.95 10.39 4.68
C ILE A 61 -3.27 10.97 5.20
N PRO A 62 -3.46 12.31 5.18
CA PRO A 62 -4.63 12.94 5.78
C PRO A 62 -5.93 12.66 5.02
N ALA A 63 -5.83 12.36 3.72
CA ALA A 63 -6.96 12.05 2.86
C ALA A 63 -6.55 11.12 1.71
N ALA A 64 -7.39 10.13 1.45
CA ALA A 64 -7.34 9.25 0.30
C ALA A 64 -8.74 9.09 -0.29
N SER A 65 -8.82 9.01 -1.61
CA SER A 65 -10.07 8.90 -2.34
C SER A 65 -9.90 8.01 -3.57
N PHE A 66 -11.00 7.37 -3.99
CA PHE A 66 -11.06 6.66 -5.26
C PHE A 66 -11.94 7.45 -6.23
N PHE A 67 -11.49 7.59 -7.46
CA PHE A 67 -12.32 8.06 -8.56
C PHE A 67 -12.21 7.12 -9.76
N VAL A 68 -13.25 7.11 -10.59
CA VAL A 68 -13.24 6.44 -11.88
C VAL A 68 -12.94 7.50 -12.92
N GLU A 69 -11.88 7.30 -13.69
CA GLU A 69 -11.54 8.22 -14.77
C GLU A 69 -12.39 7.86 -15.99
N GLU A 70 -13.08 8.84 -16.58
CA GLU A 70 -13.97 8.59 -17.72
C GLU A 70 -13.18 7.99 -18.89
N GLY A 71 -13.66 6.85 -19.41
CA GLY A 71 -13.03 6.16 -20.54
C GLY A 71 -11.95 5.13 -20.15
N HIS A 72 -11.78 4.86 -18.84
CA HIS A 72 -10.85 3.85 -18.35
C HIS A 72 -11.57 2.72 -17.59
N ASP A 73 -11.10 1.49 -17.76
CA ASP A 73 -11.61 0.29 -17.06
C ASP A 73 -10.97 0.08 -15.67
N PHE A 74 -10.23 1.06 -15.16
CA PHE A 74 -9.55 1.01 -13.86
C PHE A 74 -10.03 2.15 -12.95
N ARG A 75 -9.88 1.94 -11.65
CA ARG A 75 -10.12 2.97 -10.63
C ARG A 75 -8.79 3.64 -10.28
N THR A 76 -8.82 4.92 -9.93
CA THR A 76 -7.63 5.64 -9.49
C THR A 76 -7.74 5.91 -7.99
N LEU A 77 -6.82 5.33 -7.22
CA LEU A 77 -6.57 5.70 -5.83
C LEU A 77 -5.72 6.98 -5.82
N SER A 78 -6.24 8.04 -5.21
CA SER A 78 -5.53 9.31 -5.07
C SER A 78 -5.39 9.68 -3.60
N PHE A 79 -4.16 9.92 -3.17
CA PHE A 79 -3.87 10.30 -1.80
C PHE A 79 -2.69 11.26 -1.74
N THR A 80 -2.65 12.08 -0.70
CA THR A 80 -1.52 12.95 -0.41
C THR A 80 -0.76 12.41 0.78
N PHE A 81 0.54 12.23 0.64
CA PHE A 81 1.46 11.96 1.73
C PHE A 81 2.06 13.27 2.22
N LYS A 82 2.01 13.48 3.53
CA LYS A 82 2.71 14.55 4.22
C LYS A 82 3.79 13.94 5.09
N GLY A 83 5.04 14.12 4.67
CA GLY A 83 6.23 13.66 5.39
C GLY A 83 7.09 14.83 5.85
N SER A 84 8.21 14.50 6.49
CA SER A 84 9.24 15.46 6.86
C SER A 84 10.61 15.00 6.36
N ASN A 85 11.42 15.93 5.86
CA ASN A 85 12.84 15.72 5.62
C ASN A 85 13.63 16.76 6.44
N GLY A 86 13.96 16.41 7.67
CA GLY A 86 14.61 17.33 8.60
C GLY A 86 13.65 18.44 9.05
N SER A 87 13.89 19.67 8.60
CA SER A 87 13.08 20.85 8.99
C SER A 87 11.99 21.23 7.99
N GLU A 88 11.94 20.59 6.82
CA GLU A 88 10.98 20.91 5.76
C GLU A 88 9.87 19.84 5.70
N GLU A 89 8.61 20.30 5.67
CA GLU A 89 7.48 19.44 5.35
C GLU A 89 7.45 19.18 3.85
N ILE A 90 7.29 17.91 3.47
CA ILE A 90 7.17 17.49 2.08
C ILE A 90 5.76 16.97 1.87
N TYR A 91 5.10 17.48 0.84
CA TYR A 91 3.79 17.00 0.41
C TYR A 91 3.93 16.35 -0.98
N ARG A 92 3.51 15.09 -1.09
CA ARG A 92 3.49 14.37 -2.38
C ARG A 92 2.12 13.77 -2.61
N LYS A 93 1.52 14.06 -3.77
CA LYS A 93 0.28 13.40 -4.19
C LYS A 93 0.61 12.24 -5.10
N PHE A 94 -0.03 11.12 -4.80
CA PHE A 94 0.05 9.89 -5.58
C PHE A 94 -1.28 9.64 -6.26
N ASN A 95 -1.22 9.15 -7.49
CA ASN A 95 -2.37 8.64 -8.22
C ASN A 95 -1.99 7.24 -8.72
N VAL A 96 -2.68 6.22 -8.23
CA VAL A 96 -2.40 4.82 -8.54
C VAL A 96 -3.61 4.24 -9.28
N GLY A 97 -3.42 3.93 -10.56
CA GLY A 97 -4.43 3.24 -11.37
C GLY A 97 -4.44 1.75 -11.03
N VAL A 98 -5.57 1.24 -10.57
CA VAL A 98 -5.74 -0.12 -10.04
C VAL A 98 -6.93 -0.80 -10.69
N SER A 99 -6.73 -2.03 -11.14
CA SER A 99 -7.79 -2.85 -11.75
C SER A 99 -8.46 -3.78 -10.74
N ASP A 100 -7.81 -4.03 -9.61
CA ASP A 100 -8.29 -4.93 -8.57
C ASP A 100 -9.23 -4.20 -7.60
N ASP A 101 -10.25 -4.90 -7.12
CA ASP A 101 -11.11 -4.40 -6.03
C ASP A 101 -10.37 -4.58 -4.69
N PHE A 102 -10.04 -3.46 -4.05
CA PHE A 102 -9.54 -3.43 -2.67
C PHE A 102 -10.06 -2.20 -1.93
N SER A 103 -9.91 -2.24 -0.60
CA SER A 103 -10.23 -1.12 0.27
C SER A 103 -8.95 -0.43 0.71
N PHE A 104 -8.91 0.88 0.63
CA PHE A 104 -7.84 1.71 1.18
C PHE A 104 -8.44 2.65 2.23
N PRO A 105 -7.82 2.83 3.40
CA PRO A 105 -8.35 3.70 4.43
C PRO A 105 -8.40 5.15 3.95
N ALA A 106 -9.46 5.87 4.29
CA ALA A 106 -9.62 7.28 3.89
C ALA A 106 -8.54 8.20 4.51
N LYS A 107 -7.89 7.76 5.59
CA LYS A 107 -6.83 8.46 6.31
C LYS A 107 -5.88 7.45 6.98
N ILE A 108 -4.60 7.77 7.04
CA ILE A 108 -3.59 7.04 7.83
C ILE A 108 -2.80 8.07 8.64
N ASP A 109 -2.81 7.98 9.97
CA ASP A 109 -2.12 8.95 10.84
C ASP A 109 -0.62 8.66 10.93
N LYS A 110 -0.23 7.38 10.88
CA LYS A 110 1.16 6.96 10.80
C LYS A 110 1.37 6.06 9.59
N ALA A 111 1.88 6.65 8.52
CA ALA A 111 2.21 5.96 7.30
C ALA A 111 3.72 5.85 7.13
N LYS A 112 4.19 4.71 6.62
CA LYS A 112 5.51 4.60 5.99
C LYS A 112 5.32 4.34 4.49
N ILE A 113 5.97 5.15 3.66
CA ILE A 113 5.96 4.98 2.20
C ILE A 113 7.35 4.61 1.71
N ILE A 114 7.42 3.61 0.84
CA ILE A 114 8.60 3.32 0.01
C ILE A 114 8.15 3.48 -1.45
N TYR A 115 8.70 4.45 -2.15
CA TYR A 115 8.39 4.75 -3.54
C TYR A 115 9.63 4.52 -4.42
N LEU A 116 9.47 3.72 -5.48
CA LEU A 116 10.51 3.29 -6.40
C LEU A 116 10.06 3.49 -7.87
N GLU A 117 9.35 4.58 -8.16
CA GLU A 117 8.74 4.93 -9.45
C GLU A 117 7.63 3.97 -9.91
N SER A 118 8.02 2.78 -10.34
CA SER A 118 7.10 1.73 -10.82
C SER A 118 6.43 0.96 -9.68
N ARG A 119 6.79 1.27 -8.44
CA ARG A 119 6.31 0.59 -7.24
C ARG A 119 6.11 1.58 -6.12
N ILE A 120 5.05 1.37 -5.35
CA ILE A 120 4.81 2.09 -4.12
C ILE A 120 4.30 1.13 -3.06
N PHE A 121 4.99 1.09 -1.93
CA PHE A 121 4.60 0.36 -0.75
C PHE A 121 4.13 1.37 0.30
N VAL A 122 2.95 1.16 0.87
CA VAL A 122 2.37 1.99 1.93
C VAL A 122 2.07 1.08 3.10
N ALA A 123 2.71 1.28 4.24
CA ALA A 123 2.33 0.66 5.51
C ALA A 123 1.53 1.65 6.35
N ASN A 124 0.40 1.19 6.89
CA ASN A 124 -0.30 1.82 7.99
C ASN A 124 0.26 1.26 9.30
N LEU A 125 1.00 2.10 10.03
CA LEU A 125 1.63 1.74 11.30
C LEU A 125 0.64 1.79 12.48
N ASP A 126 -0.60 2.25 12.27
CA ASP A 126 -1.63 2.30 13.30
C ASP A 126 -2.37 0.95 13.46
N ASP A 127 -2.51 0.19 12.37
CA ASP A 127 -3.23 -1.09 12.34
C ASP A 127 -2.46 -2.26 11.70
N ASP A 128 -1.16 -2.07 11.45
CA ASP A 128 -0.25 -3.03 10.81
C ASP A 128 -0.69 -3.51 9.41
N SER A 129 -1.57 -2.76 8.72
CA SER A 129 -1.94 -3.05 7.33
C SER A 129 -0.91 -2.50 6.34
N TYR A 130 -0.83 -3.11 5.16
CA TYR A 130 0.06 -2.65 4.09
C TYR A 130 -0.58 -2.78 2.71
N TYR A 131 -0.11 -1.94 1.79
CA TYR A 131 -0.58 -1.85 0.42
C TYR A 131 0.63 -1.71 -0.50
N SER A 132 0.92 -2.76 -1.26
CA SER A 132 1.99 -2.76 -2.25
C SER A 132 1.38 -2.66 -3.64
N PHE A 133 1.75 -1.64 -4.40
CA PHE A 133 1.27 -1.39 -5.74
C PHE A 133 2.44 -1.50 -6.72
N VAL A 134 2.26 -2.28 -7.78
CA VAL A 134 3.33 -2.57 -8.75
C VAL A 134 2.81 -2.37 -10.17
N VAL A 135 3.46 -1.51 -10.93
CA VAL A 135 3.30 -1.41 -12.38
C VAL A 135 4.25 -2.43 -13.02
N PRO A 136 3.75 -3.48 -13.68
CA PRO A 136 4.62 -4.49 -14.30
C PRO A 136 5.44 -3.87 -15.43
N ILE A 137 6.77 -3.94 -15.32
CA ILE A 137 7.69 -3.53 -16.38
C ILE A 137 8.31 -4.79 -17.02
N PRO A 138 8.27 -4.95 -18.35
CA PRO A 138 8.93 -6.06 -19.03
C PRO A 138 10.41 -6.14 -18.66
N GLY A 139 10.84 -7.29 -18.12
CA GLY A 139 12.24 -7.51 -17.69
C GLY A 139 12.58 -7.03 -16.28
N ASN A 140 11.63 -6.47 -15.53
CA ASN A 140 11.77 -6.10 -14.13
C ASN A 140 10.59 -6.65 -13.31
N ALA A 141 10.52 -7.99 -13.28
CA ALA A 141 9.39 -8.75 -12.73
C ALA A 141 9.59 -9.15 -11.26
N ASP A 142 10.77 -8.93 -10.68
CA ASP A 142 11.04 -9.41 -9.33
C ASP A 142 10.17 -8.66 -8.32
N ASN A 143 9.45 -9.39 -7.48
CA ASN A 143 8.81 -8.79 -6.32
C ASN A 143 9.93 -8.38 -5.35
N LEU A 144 10.21 -7.07 -5.26
CA LEU A 144 11.23 -6.52 -4.36
C LEU A 144 10.94 -6.82 -2.88
N PHE A 145 9.67 -7.06 -2.56
CA PHE A 145 9.20 -7.42 -1.23
C PHE A 145 8.48 -8.77 -1.30
N PRO A 146 9.24 -9.90 -1.44
CA PRO A 146 8.68 -11.21 -1.80
C PRO A 146 7.69 -11.77 -0.77
N ASP A 147 7.78 -11.33 0.48
CA ASP A 147 6.91 -11.77 1.57
C ASP A 147 5.57 -11.01 1.64
N TYR A 148 5.36 -10.03 0.75
CA TYR A 148 4.18 -9.16 0.75
C TYR A 148 3.37 -9.37 -0.52
N ASP A 149 2.05 -9.47 -0.33
CA ASP A 149 1.10 -9.41 -1.43
C ASP A 149 1.14 -8.02 -2.09
N TYR A 150 0.87 -7.98 -3.39
CA TYR A 150 0.82 -6.73 -4.14
C TYR A 150 -0.38 -6.69 -5.10
N PHE A 151 -0.85 -5.48 -5.36
CA PHE A 151 -1.86 -5.16 -6.35
C PHE A 151 -1.19 -4.80 -7.66
N THR A 152 -1.76 -5.28 -8.77
CA THR A 152 -1.26 -4.93 -10.09
C THR A 152 -1.83 -3.58 -10.49
N SER A 153 -0.95 -2.61 -10.76
CA SER A 153 -1.30 -1.24 -11.10
C SER A 153 -1.05 -0.98 -12.58
N VAL A 154 -1.96 -0.22 -13.19
CA VAL A 154 -1.83 0.26 -14.57
C VAL A 154 -0.85 1.42 -14.62
N THR A 155 -0.92 2.32 -13.64
CA THR A 155 -0.09 3.53 -13.55
C THR A 155 0.22 3.87 -12.10
N ILE A 156 1.38 4.49 -11.87
CA ILE A 156 1.71 5.21 -10.64
C ILE A 156 2.21 6.59 -11.06
N GLY A 157 1.43 7.62 -10.72
CA GLY A 157 1.80 9.02 -10.88
C GLY A 157 2.16 9.64 -9.54
N THR A 158 3.12 10.55 -9.55
CA THR A 158 3.53 11.32 -8.37
C THR A 158 3.69 12.79 -8.74
N GLU A 159 3.29 13.66 -7.82
CA GLU A 159 3.43 15.11 -7.93
C GLU A 159 3.89 15.65 -6.59
N THR A 160 4.93 16.49 -6.57
CA THR A 160 5.28 17.24 -5.37
C THR A 160 4.39 18.47 -5.28
N ILE A 161 3.67 18.59 -4.17
CA ILE A 161 2.77 19.70 -3.91
C ILE A 161 3.47 20.68 -2.98
N THR A 162 3.45 21.97 -3.32
CA THR A 162 3.89 23.01 -2.38
C THR A 162 2.76 23.32 -1.40
N PRO A 163 3.04 23.80 -0.17
CA PRO A 163 2.01 24.18 0.79
C PRO A 163 0.94 25.12 0.20
N ASP A 164 1.35 26.02 -0.71
CA ASP A 164 0.45 26.94 -1.42
C ASP A 164 -0.54 26.22 -2.35
N LEU A 165 -0.08 25.17 -3.05
CA LEU A 165 -0.93 24.35 -3.91
C LEU A 165 -1.87 23.43 -3.10
N LEU A 166 -1.46 23.03 -1.89
CA LEU A 166 -2.28 22.22 -1.00
C LEU A 166 -3.53 22.97 -0.53
N LYS A 167 -3.42 24.29 -0.30
CA LYS A 167 -4.54 25.15 0.08
C LYS A 167 -5.60 25.23 -1.02
N VAL A 168 -5.15 25.41 -2.28
CA VAL A 168 -6.05 25.46 -3.45
C VAL A 168 -6.75 24.12 -3.70
N ALA A 169 -6.06 23.00 -3.50
CA ALA A 169 -6.65 21.67 -3.66
C ALA A 169 -7.74 21.37 -2.62
N ASN A 170 -7.57 21.85 -1.39
CA ASN A 170 -8.54 21.67 -0.31
C ASN A 170 -9.74 22.63 -0.41
N ASP A 171 -9.56 23.82 -0.99
CA ASP A 171 -10.64 24.81 -1.17
C ASP A 171 -11.60 24.48 -2.34
N CYS A 172 -11.26 23.48 -3.16
CA CYS A 172 -12.03 23.04 -4.34
C CYS A 172 -12.81 21.72 -4.12
N LEU A 173 -12.78 21.16 -2.90
CA LEU A 173 -13.60 20.03 -2.46
C LEU A 173 -14.77 20.51 -1.59
#